data_AF-A0A1B6IUW2-F1
#
_entry.id   AF-A0A1B6IUW2-F1
#
_cell.length_a   1.000
_cell.length_b   1.000
_cell.length_c   1.000
_cell.angle_alpha   90.00
_cell.angle_beta   90.00
_cell.angle_gamma   90.00
#
_symmetry.space_group_name_H-M   'P 1'
#
loop_
_entity.id
_entity.type
_entity.pdbx_description
1 polymer ?
#
loop_
_entity_poly.entity_id
_entity_poly.type
_entity_poly.pdbx_seq_one_letter_code
_entity_poly.pdbx_strand_id
1 'polypeptide(L)'
;ASANLMVGMDLEGGRYFFNAVKEGDSILLACDDENECHLWVMAMYRATGQSHKPTPLVSTAGKNSTISKIQGDADRARKHGMEEFISADPCKFEHASLFKMLQTLTLDYRLNDPYCSLGWFSPGQVFVLDEYCARYGVRGCYRHLCYLNDLLDRAEKNIMIDPTLIHYSFAFCASHVHGNSTEVLEDNTPVPRPDGVGT
;
A
#
# COMPACT_ATOMS: atom_id res chain seq x y z
N ALA A 1 32.53 37.83 3.49
CA ALA A 1 33.84 37.16 3.47
C ALA A 1 33.65 35.78 4.08
N SER A 2 34.09 34.75 3.34
CA SER A 2 34.22 33.32 3.64
C SER A 2 33.16 32.64 4.52
N ALA A 3 32.25 31.92 3.87
CA ALA A 3 31.63 30.74 4.44
C ALA A 3 32.74 29.67 4.63
N ASN A 4 33.22 29.51 5.86
CA ASN A 4 34.02 28.35 6.20
C ASN A 4 33.06 27.16 6.34
N LEU A 5 32.97 26.38 5.25
CA LEU A 5 32.47 25.02 5.30
C LEU A 5 33.45 24.25 6.20
N MET A 6 33.08 24.06 7.47
CA MET A 6 33.86 23.22 8.38
C MET A 6 33.57 21.76 8.02
N VAL A 7 34.29 21.29 6.99
CA VAL A 7 34.33 19.90 6.56
C VAL A 7 35.12 19.11 7.61
N GLY A 8 34.50 18.08 8.20
CA GLY A 8 35.25 17.03 8.92
C GLY A 8 35.01 16.93 10.43
N MET A 9 33.76 16.89 10.88
CA MET A 9 33.42 16.20 12.13
C MET A 9 32.29 15.23 11.79
N ASP A 10 32.55 13.92 11.91
CA ASP A 10 31.51 12.90 11.96
C ASP A 10 30.60 13.24 13.16
N LEU A 11 29.50 13.95 12.89
CA LEU A 11 28.41 14.12 13.84
C LEU A 11 27.53 12.88 13.73
N GLU A 12 28.06 11.75 14.20
CA GLU A 12 27.35 10.49 14.30
C GLU A 12 26.22 10.66 15.34
N GLY A 13 24.98 10.83 14.86
CA GLY A 13 23.78 10.80 15.73
C GLY A 13 22.65 11.74 15.31
N GLY A 14 22.94 13.04 15.15
CA GLY A 14 21.90 14.06 15.04
C GLY A 14 21.11 14.04 13.72
N ARG A 15 19.77 14.05 13.79
CA ARG A 15 18.88 14.10 12.61
C ARG A 15 18.32 15.48 12.29
N TYR A 16 18.18 16.34 13.31
CA TYR A 16 17.64 17.69 13.22
C TYR A 16 18.64 18.67 13.81
N PHE A 17 18.91 19.77 13.11
CA PHE A 17 20.00 20.69 13.48
C PHE A 17 19.48 22.11 13.68
N PHE A 18 20.08 22.82 14.65
CA PHE A 18 19.83 24.25 14.86
C PHE A 18 21.11 24.96 15.31
N ASN A 19 21.23 26.24 14.96
CA ASN A 19 22.37 27.07 15.32
C ASN A 19 22.03 28.02 16.46
N ALA A 20 22.93 28.14 17.43
CA ALA A 20 22.95 29.22 18.41
C ALA A 20 24.10 30.17 18.07
N VAL A 21 23.79 31.47 17.91
CA VAL A 21 24.76 32.49 17.51
C VAL A 21 24.87 33.55 18.59
N LYS A 22 26.10 33.94 18.96
CA LYS A 22 26.38 35.04 19.88
C LYS A 22 27.66 35.76 19.45
N GLU A 23 27.58 37.06 19.18
CA GLU A 23 28.75 37.94 18.97
C GLU A 23 29.79 37.45 17.94
N GLY A 24 29.36 36.68 16.94
CA GLY A 24 30.23 36.10 15.91
C GLY A 24 30.61 34.64 16.13
N ASP A 25 30.36 34.10 17.33
CA ASP A 25 30.45 32.67 17.61
C ASP A 25 29.16 31.97 17.18
N SER A 26 29.31 30.80 16.55
CA SER A 26 28.19 29.94 16.14
C SER A 26 28.43 28.53 16.64
N ILE A 27 27.46 27.99 17.37
CA ILE A 27 27.47 26.60 17.83
C ILE A 27 26.35 25.86 17.12
N LEU A 28 26.69 24.76 16.45
CA LEU A 28 25.74 23.85 15.84
C LEU A 28 25.33 22.79 16.86
N LEU A 29 24.03 22.68 17.11
CA LEU A 29 23.43 21.69 17.98
C LEU A 29 22.55 20.76 17.16
N ALA A 30 22.39 19.51 17.63
CA ALA A 30 21.60 18.51 16.96
C ALA A 30 20.71 17.71 17.92
N CYS A 31 19.56 17.26 17.43
CA CYS A 31 18.60 16.38 18.12
C CYS A 31 18.18 15.23 17.21
N ASP A 32 17.71 14.14 17.80
CA ASP A 32 17.23 12.97 17.05
C ASP A 32 15.74 13.04 16.70
N ASP A 33 14.98 13.91 17.39
CA ASP A 33 13.54 14.15 17.21
C ASP A 33 13.23 15.61 16.86
N GLU A 34 12.27 15.83 15.95
CA GLU A 34 11.88 17.16 15.46
C GLU A 34 11.17 17.98 16.53
N ASN A 35 10.32 17.35 17.35
CA ASN A 35 9.59 18.03 18.41
C ASN A 35 10.52 18.46 19.53
N GLU A 36 11.51 17.62 19.87
CA GLU A 36 12.55 17.96 20.83
C GLU A 36 13.40 19.16 20.35
N CYS A 37 13.83 19.13 19.08
CA CYS A 37 14.51 20.26 18.44
C CYS A 37 13.67 21.55 18.53
N HIS A 38 12.37 21.48 18.23
CA HIS A 38 11.47 22.61 18.33
C HIS A 38 11.34 23.14 19.77
N LEU A 39 11.25 22.24 20.76
CA LEU A 39 11.16 22.59 22.17
C LEU A 39 12.42 23.33 22.64
N TRP A 40 13.61 22.82 22.29
CA TRP A 40 14.89 23.46 22.61
C TRP A 40 15.04 24.84 21.95
N VAL A 41 14.67 24.97 20.68
CA VAL A 41 14.68 26.26 19.98
C VAL A 41 13.76 27.28 20.66
N MET A 42 12.56 26.86 21.08
CA MET A 42 11.62 27.75 21.80
C MET A 42 12.09 28.08 23.22
N ALA A 43 12.72 27.14 23.91
CA ALA A 43 13.31 27.37 25.23
C ALA A 43 14.46 28.38 25.14
N MET A 44 15.38 28.21 24.18
CA MET A 44 16.47 29.15 23.94
C MET A 44 15.98 30.53 23.50
N TYR A 45 14.92 30.60 22.68
CA TYR A 45 14.28 31.88 22.32
C TYR A 45 13.79 32.64 23.57
N ARG A 46 13.11 31.95 24.49
CA ARG A 46 12.63 32.55 25.74
C ARG A 46 13.77 32.98 26.65
N ALA A 47 14.81 32.15 26.76
CA ALA A 47 15.96 32.41 27.63
C ALA A 47 16.84 33.56 27.14
N THR A 48 17.02 33.68 25.83
CA THR A 48 17.87 34.74 25.23
C THR A 48 17.13 36.07 25.07
N GLY A 49 15.78 36.05 25.06
CA GLY A 49 14.97 37.25 24.87
C GLY A 49 15.19 37.92 23.50
N GLN A 50 15.73 37.18 22.53
CA GLN A 50 15.98 37.71 21.20
C GLN A 50 14.69 38.26 20.56
N SER A 51 14.80 39.35 19.80
CA SER A 51 13.64 40.03 19.21
C SER A 51 13.01 39.22 18.07
N HIS A 52 13.82 38.44 17.34
CA HIS A 52 13.34 37.64 16.23
C HIS A 52 12.88 36.26 16.71
N LYS A 53 11.59 35.96 16.50
CA LYS A 53 11.04 34.65 16.79
C LYS A 53 11.57 33.62 15.78
N PRO A 54 12.14 32.49 16.21
CA PRO A 54 12.55 31.43 15.30
C PRO A 54 11.36 30.96 14.47
N THR A 55 11.49 31.01 13.16
CA THR A 55 10.48 30.46 12.25
C THR A 55 10.88 29.01 11.96
N PRO A 56 9.99 28.02 12.17
CA PRO A 56 10.31 26.65 11.81
C PRO A 56 10.59 26.59 10.31
N LEU A 57 11.77 26.08 9.95
CA LEU A 57 12.05 25.72 8.55
C LEU A 57 11.05 24.64 8.18
N VAL A 58 10.10 24.97 7.31
CA VAL A 58 9.21 23.96 6.74
C VAL A 58 10.10 23.04 5.93
N SER A 59 10.45 21.87 6.48
CA SER A 59 11.21 20.86 5.77
C SER A 59 10.39 20.39 4.57
N THR A 60 10.63 21.01 3.43
CA THR A 60 10.10 20.59 2.12
C THR A 60 10.77 19.30 1.65
N ALA A 61 11.88 18.89 2.27
CA ALA A 61 12.56 17.63 2.00
C ALA A 61 11.88 16.42 2.68
N GLY A 62 11.28 16.60 3.86
CA GLY A 62 10.62 15.51 4.60
C GLY A 62 9.20 15.19 4.12
N LYS A 63 8.48 16.16 3.54
CA LYS A 63 7.06 15.99 3.16
C LYS A 63 6.82 15.19 1.88
N ASN A 64 7.86 14.93 1.10
CA ASN A 64 7.76 14.20 -0.17
C ASN A 64 8.18 12.74 -0.10
N SER A 65 8.66 12.26 1.06
CA SER A 65 8.90 10.83 1.23
C SER A 65 7.56 10.09 1.28
N THR A 66 7.48 8.93 0.64
CA THR A 66 6.31 8.05 0.69
C THR A 66 5.93 7.73 2.14
N ILE A 67 6.93 7.64 3.03
CA ILE A 67 6.76 7.36 4.46
C ILE A 67 6.05 8.50 5.18
N SER A 68 6.43 9.76 4.94
CA SER A 68 5.78 10.92 5.56
C SER A 68 4.34 11.10 5.07
N LYS A 69 4.06 10.73 3.81
CA LYS A 69 2.69 10.70 3.28
C LYS A 69 1.85 9.62 3.96
N ILE A 70 2.38 8.40 4.05
CA ILE A 70 1.71 7.27 4.74
C ILE A 70 1.41 7.63 6.20
N GLN A 71 2.37 8.25 6.91
CA GLN A 71 2.16 8.67 8.29
C GLN A 71 1.07 9.76 8.41
N GLY A 72 1.08 10.75 7.52
CA GLY A 72 0.06 11.81 7.49
C GLY A 72 -1.35 11.28 7.19
N ASP A 73 -1.46 10.30 6.29
CA ASP A 73 -2.72 9.64 5.98
C ASP A 73 -3.22 8.77 7.14
N ALA A 74 -2.33 8.06 7.82
CA ALA A 74 -2.65 7.29 9.03
C ALA A 74 -3.16 8.20 10.16
N ASP A 75 -2.50 9.35 10.37
CA ASP A 75 -2.93 10.32 11.40
C ASP A 75 -4.28 10.95 11.06
N ARG A 76 -4.56 11.19 9.77
CA ARG A 76 -5.87 11.66 9.32
C ARG A 76 -6.93 10.60 9.54
N ALA A 77 -6.68 9.34 9.17
CA ALA A 77 -7.62 8.24 9.37
C ALA A 77 -7.92 8.00 10.85
N ARG A 78 -6.91 8.10 11.74
CA ARG A 78 -7.11 7.99 13.19
C ARG A 78 -8.07 9.06 13.74
N LYS A 79 -7.96 10.30 13.26
CA LYS A 79 -8.89 11.40 13.63
C LYS A 79 -10.34 11.14 13.21
N HIS A 80 -10.57 10.23 12.26
CA HIS A 80 -11.89 9.80 11.81
C HIS A 80 -12.36 8.49 12.47
N GLY A 81 -11.74 8.07 13.57
CA GLY A 81 -12.17 6.89 14.33
C GLY A 81 -11.68 5.57 13.76
N MET A 82 -10.72 5.56 12.82
CA MET A 82 -10.20 4.33 12.21
C MET A 82 -9.08 3.66 13.02
N GLU A 83 -8.93 4.03 14.30
CA GLU A 83 -7.82 3.56 15.15
C GLU A 83 -7.81 2.04 15.31
N GLU A 84 -8.98 1.43 15.45
CA GLU A 84 -9.11 -0.02 15.57
C GLU A 84 -8.63 -0.76 14.32
N PHE A 85 -8.88 -0.22 13.11
CA PHE A 85 -8.45 -0.83 11.87
C PHE A 85 -6.96 -0.64 11.61
N ILE A 86 -6.41 0.53 11.97
CA ILE A 86 -4.99 0.84 11.80
C ILE A 86 -4.11 0.01 12.75
N SER A 87 -4.60 -0.24 13.98
CA SER A 87 -3.87 -0.99 15.01
C SER A 87 -4.15 -2.49 15.00
N ALA A 88 -5.10 -2.96 14.20
CA ALA A 88 -5.41 -4.38 14.11
C ALA A 88 -4.24 -5.16 13.48
N ASP A 89 -3.98 -6.32 14.05
CA ASP A 89 -3.04 -7.29 13.50
C ASP A 89 -3.67 -7.98 12.28
N PRO A 90 -3.14 -7.78 11.05
CA PRO A 90 -3.71 -8.38 9.85
C PRO A 90 -3.78 -9.91 9.94
N CYS A 91 -2.83 -10.56 10.60
CA CYS A 91 -2.74 -12.01 10.68
C CYS A 91 -3.88 -12.66 11.50
N LYS A 92 -4.67 -11.87 12.23
CA LYS A 92 -5.78 -12.38 13.06
C LYS A 92 -7.11 -12.45 12.30
N PHE A 93 -7.15 -11.98 11.06
CA PHE A 93 -8.38 -11.96 10.28
C PHE A 93 -8.53 -13.20 9.40
N GLU A 94 -9.77 -13.59 9.16
CA GLU A 94 -10.11 -14.64 8.21
C GLU A 94 -10.11 -14.04 6.79
N HIS A 95 -8.94 -14.08 6.16
CA HIS A 95 -8.69 -13.38 4.91
C HIS A 95 -9.45 -13.93 3.71
N ALA A 96 -9.95 -15.17 3.74
CA ALA A 96 -10.71 -15.72 2.63
C ALA A 96 -12.12 -15.10 2.57
N SER A 97 -12.80 -14.89 3.70
CA SER A 97 -14.08 -14.15 3.71
C SER A 97 -13.89 -12.67 3.40
N LEU A 98 -12.86 -12.03 3.95
CA LEU A 98 -12.56 -10.62 3.63
C LEU A 98 -12.26 -10.44 2.14
N PHE A 99 -11.48 -11.35 1.56
CA PHE A 99 -11.20 -11.33 0.13
C PHE A 99 -12.46 -11.55 -0.71
N LYS A 100 -13.32 -12.51 -0.33
CA LYS A 100 -14.60 -12.73 -1.02
C LYS A 100 -15.42 -11.44 -1.02
N MET A 101 -15.57 -10.81 0.15
CA MET A 101 -16.29 -9.53 0.26
C MET A 101 -15.67 -8.44 -0.63
N LEU A 102 -14.35 -8.28 -0.59
CA LEU A 102 -13.62 -7.32 -1.42
C LEU A 102 -13.86 -7.57 -2.91
N GLN A 103 -13.75 -8.82 -3.36
CA GLN A 103 -13.96 -9.22 -4.75
C GLN A 103 -15.40 -8.95 -5.20
N THR A 104 -16.39 -9.33 -4.40
CA THR A 104 -17.82 -9.11 -4.68
C THR A 104 -18.11 -7.61 -4.83
N LEU A 105 -17.64 -6.78 -3.90
CA LEU A 105 -17.84 -5.33 -3.94
C LEU A 105 -17.10 -4.68 -5.13
N THR A 106 -15.92 -5.20 -5.47
CA THR A 106 -15.16 -4.75 -6.64
C THR A 106 -15.93 -5.04 -7.92
N LEU A 107 -16.57 -6.21 -8.00
CA LEU A 107 -17.40 -6.61 -9.15
C LEU A 107 -18.66 -5.76 -9.25
N ASP A 108 -19.34 -5.52 -8.12
CA ASP A 108 -20.52 -4.64 -8.09
C ASP A 108 -20.17 -3.24 -8.56
N TYR A 109 -19.09 -2.66 -8.05
CA TYR A 109 -18.60 -1.37 -8.51
C TYR A 109 -18.33 -1.39 -10.02
N ARG A 110 -17.68 -2.44 -10.51
CA ARG A 110 -17.28 -2.56 -11.91
C ARG A 110 -18.46 -2.76 -12.87
N LEU A 111 -19.53 -3.43 -12.43
CA LEU A 111 -20.74 -3.62 -13.23
C LEU A 111 -21.65 -2.39 -13.26
N ASN A 112 -21.46 -1.46 -12.32
CA ASN A 112 -22.09 -0.14 -12.36
C ASN A 112 -21.37 0.87 -13.28
N ASP A 113 -20.26 0.47 -13.91
CA ASP A 113 -19.52 1.31 -14.84
C ASP A 113 -20.33 1.56 -16.13
N PRO A 114 -20.44 2.81 -16.62
CA PRO A 114 -21.13 3.14 -17.87
C PRO A 114 -20.58 2.39 -19.09
N TYR A 115 -19.30 2.01 -19.08
CA TYR A 115 -18.69 1.20 -20.12
C TYR A 115 -18.90 -0.27 -19.78
N CYS A 116 -19.64 -1.00 -20.63
CA CYS A 116 -19.99 -2.42 -20.44
C CYS A 116 -18.76 -3.27 -20.06
N SER A 117 -18.52 -3.41 -18.76
CA SER A 117 -17.41 -4.19 -18.23
C SER A 117 -17.66 -5.68 -18.42
N LEU A 118 -18.93 -6.08 -18.50
CA LEU A 118 -19.37 -7.47 -18.67
C LEU A 118 -18.78 -8.42 -17.61
N GLY A 119 -18.43 -7.87 -16.44
CA GLY A 119 -17.77 -8.58 -15.35
C GLY A 119 -16.25 -8.42 -15.32
N TRP A 120 -15.61 -7.98 -16.40
CA TRP A 120 -14.14 -7.83 -16.44
C TRP A 120 -13.66 -6.75 -15.49
N PHE A 121 -12.82 -7.15 -14.54
CA PHE A 121 -12.03 -6.25 -13.72
C PHE A 121 -11.07 -5.42 -14.58
N SER A 122 -10.83 -4.18 -14.17
CA SER A 122 -9.77 -3.36 -14.78
C SER A 122 -8.39 -3.90 -14.37
N PRO A 123 -7.31 -3.59 -15.13
CA PRO A 123 -5.96 -3.99 -14.75
C PRO A 123 -5.55 -3.59 -13.33
N GLY A 124 -5.98 -2.40 -12.87
CA GLY A 124 -5.73 -1.93 -11.51
C GLY A 124 -6.49 -2.73 -10.45
N GLN A 125 -7.73 -3.12 -10.73
CA GLN A 125 -8.51 -3.99 -9.83
C GLN A 125 -7.89 -5.38 -9.71
N VAL A 126 -7.50 -5.98 -10.84
CA VAL A 126 -6.81 -7.28 -10.85
C VAL A 126 -5.53 -7.22 -10.04
N PHE A 127 -4.70 -6.18 -10.25
CA PHE A 127 -3.46 -5.98 -9.49
C PHE A 127 -3.69 -5.93 -7.98
N VAL A 128 -4.70 -5.17 -7.51
CA VAL A 128 -5.00 -5.07 -6.08
C VAL A 128 -5.48 -6.40 -5.50
N LEU A 129 -6.33 -7.13 -6.23
CA LEU A 129 -6.83 -8.44 -5.79
C LEU A 129 -5.71 -9.48 -5.74
N ASP A 130 -4.83 -9.52 -6.75
CA ASP A 130 -3.67 -10.41 -6.80
C ASP A 130 -2.68 -10.12 -5.67
N GLU A 131 -2.40 -8.84 -5.41
CA GLU A 131 -1.51 -8.42 -4.33
C GLU A 131 -2.07 -8.79 -2.96
N TYR A 132 -3.39 -8.67 -2.75
CA TYR A 132 -4.03 -9.14 -1.52
C TYR A 132 -3.86 -10.65 -1.34
N CYS A 133 -4.11 -11.43 -2.40
CA CYS A 133 -3.93 -12.89 -2.37
C CYS A 133 -2.47 -13.26 -2.03
N ALA A 134 -1.49 -12.60 -2.65
CA ALA A 134 -0.08 -12.85 -2.42
C ALA A 134 0.35 -12.53 -0.98
N ARG A 135 -0.16 -11.44 -0.39
CA ARG A 135 0.19 -11.03 0.98
C ARG A 135 -0.44 -11.91 2.05
N TYR A 136 -1.68 -12.34 1.84
CA TYR A 136 -2.49 -12.99 2.89
C TYR A 136 -2.79 -14.47 2.62
N GLY A 137 -2.19 -15.06 1.59
CA GLY A 137 -2.27 -16.50 1.31
C GLY A 137 -3.65 -16.98 0.84
N VAL A 138 -4.44 -16.12 0.21
CA VAL A 138 -5.74 -16.53 -0.36
C VAL A 138 -5.52 -17.31 -1.65
N ARG A 139 -5.87 -18.59 -1.63
CA ARG A 139 -5.67 -19.51 -2.77
C ARG A 139 -6.42 -19.08 -4.03
N GLY A 140 -5.77 -19.22 -5.18
CA GLY A 140 -6.37 -18.89 -6.48
C GLY A 140 -7.66 -19.65 -6.78
N CYS A 141 -7.75 -20.95 -6.44
CA CYS A 141 -8.96 -21.73 -6.68
C CYS A 141 -10.16 -21.19 -5.88
N TYR A 142 -9.95 -20.80 -4.61
CA TYR A 142 -11.01 -20.17 -3.80
C TYR A 142 -11.48 -18.85 -4.41
N ARG A 143 -10.55 -18.03 -4.90
CA ARG A 143 -10.85 -16.79 -5.63
C ARG A 143 -11.73 -17.05 -6.86
N HIS A 144 -11.38 -18.05 -7.67
CA HIS A 144 -12.14 -18.38 -8.87
C HIS A 144 -13.51 -18.98 -8.55
N LEU A 145 -13.66 -19.76 -7.47
CA LEU A 145 -14.95 -20.26 -7.02
C LEU A 145 -15.88 -19.13 -6.55
N CYS A 146 -15.37 -18.19 -5.75
CA CYS A 146 -16.14 -17.03 -5.31
C CYS A 146 -16.56 -16.17 -6.51
N TYR A 147 -15.63 -15.89 -7.41
CA TYR A 147 -15.90 -15.10 -8.61
C TYR A 147 -16.92 -15.78 -9.53
N LEU A 148 -16.79 -17.09 -9.75
CA LEU A 148 -17.73 -17.87 -10.55
C LEU A 148 -19.14 -17.82 -9.97
N ASN A 149 -19.28 -18.02 -8.65
CA ASN A 149 -20.57 -17.89 -7.97
C ASN A 149 -21.17 -16.50 -8.19
N ASP A 150 -20.34 -15.47 -7.99
CA ASP A 150 -20.73 -14.08 -8.17
C ASP A 150 -21.20 -13.75 -9.60
N LEU A 151 -20.50 -14.26 -10.62
CA LEU A 151 -20.85 -14.07 -12.02
C LEU A 151 -22.17 -14.77 -12.37
N LEU A 152 -22.36 -16.00 -11.89
CA LEU A 152 -23.58 -16.79 -12.12
C LEU A 152 -24.80 -16.12 -11.46
N ASP A 153 -24.68 -15.68 -10.20
CA ASP A 153 -25.76 -15.00 -9.47
C ASP A 153 -26.24 -13.72 -10.19
N ARG A 154 -25.34 -13.05 -10.91
CA ARG A 154 -25.64 -11.81 -11.66
C ARG A 154 -26.21 -12.13 -13.04
N ALA A 155 -25.70 -13.17 -13.69
CA ALA A 155 -26.26 -13.68 -14.95
C ALA A 155 -27.72 -14.15 -14.76
N GLU A 156 -28.04 -14.84 -13.66
CA GLU A 156 -29.42 -15.24 -13.32
C GLU A 156 -30.37 -14.04 -13.13
N LYS A 157 -29.82 -12.90 -12.71
CA LYS A 157 -30.55 -11.62 -12.58
C LYS A 157 -30.62 -10.83 -13.90
N ASN A 158 -30.25 -11.44 -15.02
CA ASN A 158 -30.19 -10.83 -16.35
C ASN A 158 -29.20 -9.66 -16.47
N ILE A 159 -28.19 -9.59 -15.59
CA ILE A 159 -27.04 -8.70 -15.80
C ILE A 159 -26.16 -9.33 -16.88
N MET A 160 -25.78 -8.54 -17.89
CA MET A 160 -24.95 -9.02 -18.98
C MET A 160 -23.52 -9.30 -18.49
N ILE A 161 -23.14 -10.58 -18.53
CA ILE A 161 -21.80 -11.07 -18.17
C ILE A 161 -21.17 -11.69 -19.40
N ASP A 162 -19.87 -11.47 -19.61
CA ASP A 162 -19.11 -12.15 -20.65
C ASP A 162 -18.96 -13.64 -20.29
N PRO A 163 -19.52 -14.57 -21.07
CA PRO A 163 -19.44 -16.00 -20.79
C PRO A 163 -18.00 -16.51 -20.75
N THR A 164 -17.05 -15.82 -21.38
CA THR A 164 -15.62 -16.14 -21.33
C THR A 164 -15.09 -16.14 -19.89
N LEU A 165 -15.57 -15.25 -19.02
CA LEU A 165 -15.15 -15.17 -17.61
C LEU A 165 -15.62 -16.39 -16.80
N ILE A 166 -16.85 -16.85 -17.07
CA ILE A 166 -17.43 -18.05 -16.46
C ILE A 166 -16.61 -19.27 -16.89
N HIS A 167 -16.34 -19.40 -18.19
CA HIS A 167 -15.53 -20.50 -18.72
C HIS A 167 -14.11 -20.51 -18.18
N TYR A 168 -13.44 -19.35 -18.12
CA TYR A 168 -12.08 -19.23 -17.59
C TYR A 168 -12.03 -19.63 -16.10
N SER A 169 -12.94 -19.11 -15.30
CA SER A 169 -12.98 -19.41 -13.86
C SER A 169 -13.33 -20.87 -13.59
N PHE A 170 -14.28 -21.43 -14.35
CA PHE A 170 -14.60 -22.86 -14.28
C PHE A 170 -13.40 -23.73 -14.67
N ALA A 171 -12.73 -23.43 -15.79
CA ALA A 171 -11.57 -24.20 -16.26
C ALA A 171 -10.43 -24.17 -15.24
N PHE A 172 -10.17 -23.02 -14.61
CA PHE A 172 -9.19 -22.89 -13.53
C PHE A 172 -9.54 -23.77 -12.33
N CYS A 173 -10.79 -23.72 -11.86
CA CYS A 173 -11.23 -24.57 -10.75
C CYS A 173 -11.20 -26.06 -11.11
N ALA A 174 -11.59 -26.41 -12.33
CA ALA A 174 -11.57 -27.79 -12.81
C ALA A 174 -10.14 -28.33 -12.89
N SER A 175 -9.17 -27.57 -13.40
CA SER A 175 -7.78 -28.00 -13.45
C SER A 175 -7.15 -28.15 -12.07
N HIS A 176 -7.61 -27.37 -11.08
CA HIS A 176 -7.18 -27.54 -9.69
C HIS A 176 -7.62 -28.89 -9.10
N VAL A 177 -8.82 -29.37 -9.44
CA VAL A 177 -9.37 -30.64 -8.94
C VAL A 177 -8.81 -31.84 -9.71
N HIS A 178 -8.76 -31.76 -11.04
CA HIS A 178 -8.41 -32.88 -11.91
C HIS A 178 -6.90 -32.95 -12.21
N GLY A 179 -6.12 -31.95 -11.81
CA GLY A 179 -4.74 -31.73 -12.24
C GLY A 179 -4.68 -31.16 -13.66
N ASN A 180 -3.63 -30.39 -13.96
CA ASN A 180 -3.33 -30.00 -15.34
C ASN A 180 -2.96 -31.27 -16.10
N SER A 181 -3.94 -31.87 -16.78
CA SER A 181 -3.65 -32.89 -17.78
C SER A 181 -2.78 -32.23 -18.84
N THR A 182 -1.51 -32.64 -18.91
CA THR A 182 -0.61 -32.29 -19.99
C THR A 182 -1.34 -32.53 -21.29
N GLU A 183 -1.53 -31.49 -22.11
CA GLU A 183 -1.90 -31.70 -23.50
C GLU A 183 -0.81 -32.56 -24.12
N VAL A 184 -1.14 -33.82 -24.34
CA VAL A 184 -0.28 -34.79 -24.99
C VAL A 184 -0.48 -34.53 -26.48
N LEU A 185 0.56 -34.06 -27.18
CA LEU A 185 0.53 -34.09 -28.65
C LEU A 185 0.31 -35.53 -29.13
N GLU A 186 -0.16 -35.73 -30.36
CA GLU A 186 -0.42 -37.08 -30.92
C GLU A 186 0.79 -38.03 -30.84
N ASP A 187 1.99 -37.52 -30.56
CA ASP A 187 3.26 -38.25 -30.39
C ASP A 187 3.73 -38.39 -28.92
N ASN A 188 2.82 -38.34 -27.93
CA ASN A 188 3.17 -38.53 -26.51
C ASN A 188 4.23 -37.58 -25.94
N THR A 189 4.49 -36.46 -26.61
CA THR A 189 5.47 -35.46 -26.17
C THR A 189 4.82 -34.47 -25.20
N PRO A 190 5.29 -34.38 -23.94
CA PRO A 190 4.79 -33.39 -23.00
C PRO A 190 5.21 -32.00 -23.46
N VAL A 191 4.25 -31.13 -23.75
CA VAL A 191 4.51 -29.71 -24.07
C VAL A 191 4.62 -28.93 -22.76
N PRO A 192 5.79 -28.39 -22.39
CA PRO A 192 5.89 -27.46 -21.27
C PRO A 192 5.30 -26.12 -21.73
N ARG A 193 4.22 -25.66 -21.10
CA ARG A 193 3.74 -24.28 -21.30
C ARG A 193 4.53 -23.33 -20.40
N PRO A 194 4.88 -22.12 -20.89
CA PRO A 194 5.47 -21.10 -20.05
C PRO A 194 4.40 -20.57 -19.08
N ASP A 195 4.86 -20.17 -17.89
CA ASP A 195 4.14 -19.43 -16.85
C ASP A 195 3.36 -20.37 -15.89
N GLY A 196 3.78 -20.65 -14.66
CA GLY A 196 4.56 -19.84 -13.75
C GLY A 196 3.65 -18.95 -12.90
N VAL A 197 2.91 -19.55 -11.94
CA VAL A 197 2.60 -19.04 -10.58
C VAL A 197 2.01 -20.23 -9.79
N GLY A 198 2.47 -20.41 -8.56
CA GLY A 198 2.31 -21.61 -7.74
C GLY A 198 0.93 -21.89 -7.19
N THR A 199 0.82 -23.13 -6.70
CA THR A 199 -0.06 -23.56 -5.61
C THR A 199 -0.13 -22.57 -4.45
#